data_AF-A0A940N508-F1
#
_entry.id   AF-A0A940N508-F1
#
_cell.length_a   1.000
_cell.length_b   1.000
_cell.length_c   1.000
_cell.angle_alpha   90.00
_cell.angle_beta   90.00
_cell.angle_gamma   90.00
#
_symmetry.space_group_name_H-M   'P 1'
#
loop_
_entity.id
_entity.type
_entity.pdbx_description
1 polymer ?
#
loop_
_entity_poly.entity_id
_entity_poly.type
_entity_poly.pdbx_seq_one_letter_code
_entity_poly.pdbx_strand_id
1 'polypeptide(L)' 'MSIQWPDPMPDGGRAQIAESDDAFHDGALRMHDETRSCQQTLHISLFFDGANNNDVVWR' A
#
# COMPACT_ATOMS: atom_id res chain seq x y z
N MET A 1 -27.78 13.43 -13.40
CA MET A 1 -26.77 12.67 -12.63
C MET A 1 -27.40 12.31 -11.29
N SER A 2 -27.50 11.03 -10.96
CA SER A 2 -27.95 10.57 -9.64
C SER A 2 -26.78 10.62 -8.67
N ILE A 3 -27.02 11.15 -7.47
CA ILE A 3 -26.07 11.03 -6.36
C ILE A 3 -25.89 9.52 -6.08
N GLN A 4 -24.64 9.06 -6.10
CA GLN A 4 -24.30 7.70 -5.67
C GLN A 4 -23.85 7.73 -4.23
N TRP A 5 -24.53 6.97 -3.39
CA TRP A 5 -24.10 6.76 -2.01
C TRP A 5 -22.98 5.72 -1.97
N PRO A 6 -22.05 5.83 -1.01
CA PRO A 6 -21.05 4.80 -0.81
C PRO A 6 -21.69 3.45 -0.51
N ASP A 7 -21.07 2.38 -1.01
CA ASP A 7 -21.48 1.04 -0.66
C ASP A 7 -21.31 0.79 0.85
N PRO A 8 -22.24 0.05 1.49
CA PRO A 8 -22.08 -0.38 2.87
C PRO A 8 -20.75 -1.10 3.10
N MET A 9 -20.18 -0.94 4.29
CA MET A 9 -19.01 -1.72 4.70
C MET A 9 -19.42 -3.19 4.84
N PRO A 10 -18.70 -4.15 4.21
CA PRO A 10 -18.96 -5.57 4.42
C PRO A 10 -18.60 -6.00 5.85
N ASP A 11 -19.28 -7.04 6.34
CA ASP A 11 -18.92 -7.69 7.59
C ASP A 11 -17.50 -8.26 7.49
N GLY A 12 -16.62 -7.89 8.43
CA GLY A 12 -15.19 -8.25 8.41
C GLY A 12 -14.26 -7.23 7.74
N GLY A 13 -14.80 -6.13 7.20
CA GLY A 13 -13.99 -5.05 6.61
C GLY A 13 -13.53 -5.34 5.17
N ARG A 14 -12.76 -4.42 4.59
CA ARG A 14 -12.32 -4.47 3.18
C ARG A 14 -10.97 -5.14 2.97
N ALA A 15 -10.15 -5.23 4.00
CA ALA A 15 -8.82 -5.83 3.91
C ALA A 15 -8.93 -7.32 4.23
N GLN A 16 -8.79 -8.18 3.22
CA GLN A 16 -8.56 -9.60 3.45
C GLN A 16 -7.12 -9.76 3.93
N ILE A 17 -6.90 -10.28 5.15
CA ILE A 17 -5.57 -10.39 5.78
C ILE A 17 -4.56 -11.09 4.86
N ALA A 18 -5.00 -12.11 4.12
CA ALA A 18 -4.15 -12.85 3.19
C ALA A 18 -3.51 -11.97 2.10
N GLU A 19 -4.24 -10.99 1.56
CA GLU A 19 -3.72 -10.11 0.50
C GLU A 19 -2.65 -9.13 1.04
N SER A 20 -2.78 -8.74 2.31
CA SER A 20 -1.78 -7.89 2.98
C SER A 20 -0.48 -8.66 3.24
N ASP A 21 -0.59 -9.90 3.70
CA ASP A 21 0.58 -10.74 3.95
C ASP A 21 1.29 -11.12 2.65
N ASP A 22 0.54 -11.43 1.59
CA ASP A 22 1.10 -11.73 0.27
C ASP A 22 1.84 -10.50 -0.31
N ALA A 23 1.24 -9.32 -0.25
CA ALA A 23 1.87 -8.08 -0.70
C ALA A 23 3.16 -7.74 0.09
N PHE A 24 3.17 -8.02 1.39
CA PHE A 24 4.36 -7.84 2.22
C PHE A 24 5.48 -8.81 1.81
N HIS A 25 5.16 -10.09 1.60
CA HIS A 25 6.15 -11.09 1.20
C HIS A 25 6.69 -10.84 -0.21
N ASP A 26 5.84 -10.49 -1.16
CA ASP A 26 6.24 -10.15 -2.54
C ASP A 26 7.12 -8.90 -2.58
N GLY A 27 6.77 -7.86 -1.80
CA GLY A 27 7.58 -6.64 -1.68
C GLY A 27 8.88 -6.85 -0.90
N ALA A 28 8.94 -7.85 -0.02
CA ALA A 28 10.11 -8.19 0.78
C ALA A 28 11.12 -9.11 0.07
N LEU A 29 10.85 -9.54 -1.17
CA LEU A 29 11.78 -10.40 -1.91
C LEU A 29 13.03 -9.63 -2.33
N ARG A 30 14.12 -10.03 -1.68
CA ARG A 30 15.49 -9.52 -1.70
C ARG A 30 16.10 -9.55 -3.10
N MET A 31 16.16 -8.40 -3.77
CA MET A 31 17.04 -8.18 -4.91
C MET A 31 18.48 -7.96 -4.40
N HIS A 32 19.32 -8.99 -4.48
CA HIS A 32 20.76 -8.87 -4.29
C HIS A 32 21.45 -8.92 -5.65
N ASP A 33 21.61 -7.76 -6.27
CA ASP A 33 22.39 -7.60 -7.52
C ASP A 33 23.51 -6.58 -7.28
N GLU A 34 24.69 -7.08 -6.92
CA GLU A 34 25.90 -6.25 -6.69
C GLU A 34 26.32 -5.49 -7.95
N THR A 35 25.95 -5.99 -9.13
CA THR A 35 26.39 -5.49 -10.43
C THR A 35 25.36 -4.59 -11.12
N ARG A 36 24.13 -4.51 -10.61
CA ARG A 36 22.99 -3.79 -11.20
C ARG A 36 22.74 -4.19 -12.66
N SER A 37 23.00 -5.45 -12.99
CA SER A 37 22.88 -5.99 -14.34
C SER A 37 21.46 -6.45 -14.68
N CYS A 38 20.60 -6.69 -13.69
CA CYS A 38 19.20 -7.05 -13.93
C CYS A 38 18.30 -5.80 -14.02
N GLN A 39 17.33 -5.84 -14.95
CA GLN A 39 16.31 -4.82 -15.03
C GLN A 39 15.35 -4.95 -13.83
N GLN A 40 15.27 -3.90 -13.02
CA GLN A 40 14.41 -3.85 -11.84
C GLN A 40 13.26 -2.87 -12.06
N THR A 41 12.06 -3.25 -11.63
CA THR A 41 10.90 -2.35 -11.61
C THR A 41 10.85 -1.67 -10.25
N LEU A 42 10.99 -0.34 -10.24
CA LEU A 42 10.80 0.46 -9.04
C LEU A 42 9.32 0.86 -8.93
N HIS A 43 8.64 0.33 -7.92
CA HIS A 43 7.30 0.79 -7.54
C HIS A 43 7.41 1.92 -6.50
N ILE A 44 6.96 3.12 -6.86
CA ILE A 44 6.90 4.27 -5.96
C ILE A 44 5.44 4.56 -5.64
N SER A 45 5.08 4.50 -4.36
CA SER A 45 3.78 4.94 -3.87
C SER A 45 3.96 6.30 -3.17
N LEU A 46 3.31 7.34 -3.69
CA LEU A 46 3.27 8.66 -3.07
C LEU A 46 1.87 8.90 -2.54
N PHE A 47 1.77 9.20 -1.25
CA PHE A 47 0.51 9.54 -0.60
C PHE A 47 0.55 11.01 -0.19
N PHE A 48 -0.54 11.73 -0.49
CA PHE A 48 -0.74 13.11 -0.05
C PHE A 48 -1.78 13.10 1.05
N ASP A 49 -1.39 13.58 2.22
CA ASP A 49 -2.27 13.59 3.37
C ASP A 49 -3.17 14.85 3.40
N GLY A 50 -4.17 14.82 4.28
CA GLY A 50 -5.10 15.91 4.51
C GLY A 50 -4.48 17.12 5.21
N ALA A 51 -5.16 18.26 5.11
CA ALA A 51 -4.76 19.47 5.80
C ALA A 51 -4.71 19.25 7.33
N ASN A 52 -3.60 19.65 7.95
CA ASN A 52 -3.33 19.48 9.38
C ASN A 52 -3.32 18.01 9.87
N ASN A 53 -3.19 17.02 8.97
CA ASN A 53 -2.87 15.66 9.34
C ASN A 53 -1.35 15.49 9.30
N ASN A 54 -0.70 15.78 10.44
CA ASN A 54 0.71 15.56 10.62
C ASN A 54 0.88 14.22 11.31
N ASP A 55 1.37 13.19 10.60
CA ASP A 55 1.74 11.92 11.21
C ASP A 55 3.07 12.09 11.99
N VAL A 56 2.97 12.74 13.14
CA VAL A 56 4.08 12.88 14.09
C VAL A 56 4.01 11.70 15.05
N VAL A 57 4.68 10.61 14.67
CA VAL A 57 5.02 9.53 15.60
C VAL A 57 6.09 10.06 16.55
N TRP A 58 5.70 10.50 17.75
CA TRP A 58 6.64 10.63 18.85
C TRP A 58 6.97 9.23 19.37
N ARG A 59 8.02 8.61 18.83
CA ARG A 59 8.70 7.46 19.43
C ARG A 59 10.13 7.81 19.76
#